data_AF-A0A7V8WH91-F1
#
_entry.id   AF-A0A7V8WH91-F1
#
_cell.length_a   1.000
_cell.length_b   1.000
_cell.length_c   1.000
_cell.angle_alpha   90.00
_cell.angle_beta   90.00
_cell.angle_gamma   90.00
#
_symmetry.space_group_name_H-M   'P 1'
#
loop_
_entity.id
_entity.type
_entity.pdbx_description
1 polymer ?
#
loop_
_entity_poly.entity_id
_entity_poly.type
_entity_poly.pdbx_seq_one_letter_code
_entity_poly.pdbx_strand_id
1 'polypeptide(L)' 'MPRRASTSGGGRVAAAEFKARCLELMDHVRETGAEYVVTKHGTPVARLV' A
#
# COMPACT_ATOMS: atom_id res chain seq x y z
N MET A 1 8.64 20.95 -21.79
CA MET A 1 7.43 21.13 -20.96
C MET A 1 7.49 20.17 -19.76
N PRO A 2 7.51 20.63 -18.51
CA PRO A 2 7.48 19.74 -17.34
C PRO A 2 6.34 20.09 -16.38
N ARG A 3 5.25 19.30 -16.40
CA ARG A 3 4.28 19.29 -15.30
C ARG A 3 3.59 17.93 -15.24
N ARG A 4 4.26 16.97 -14.60
CA ARG A 4 3.65 15.71 -14.17
C ARG A 4 3.56 15.76 -12.65
N ALA A 5 2.49 16.39 -12.17
CA ALA A 5 2.00 16.15 -10.83
C ALA A 5 1.24 14.82 -10.85
N SER A 6 1.70 13.87 -10.05
CA SER A 6 0.88 13.12 -9.11
C SER A 6 1.76 12.00 -8.55
N THR A 7 2.27 12.27 -7.36
CA THR A 7 2.82 11.27 -6.44
C THR A 7 1.79 10.17 -6.26
N SER A 8 2.00 9.00 -6.85
CA SER A 8 1.32 7.79 -6.40
C SER A 8 1.99 7.37 -5.09
N GLY A 9 1.67 8.11 -4.02
CA GLY A 9 2.09 7.77 -2.66
C GLY A 9 1.36 6.50 -2.24
N GLY A 10 2.10 5.58 -1.64
CA GLY A 10 1.57 4.28 -1.26
C GLY A 10 0.28 4.36 -0.44
N GLY A 11 -0.67 3.51 -0.79
CA GLY A 11 -1.98 3.46 -0.14
C GLY A 11 -1.85 3.00 1.31
N ARG A 12 -2.61 3.59 2.23
CA ARG A 12 -2.69 3.07 3.61
C ARG A 12 -3.77 2.00 3.66
N VAL A 13 -3.42 0.83 4.17
CA VAL A 13 -4.35 -0.29 4.36
C VAL A 13 -4.51 -0.56 5.85
N ALA A 14 -5.73 -0.81 6.31
CA ALA A 14 -5.96 -1.21 7.69
C ALA A 14 -5.46 -2.65 7.90
N ALA A 15 -4.93 -2.97 9.07
CA ALA A 15 -4.46 -4.32 9.38
C ALA A 15 -5.55 -5.40 9.22
N ALA A 16 -6.81 -5.04 9.48
CA ALA A 16 -7.95 -5.94 9.25
C ALA A 16 -8.15 -6.24 7.76
N GLU A 17 -8.05 -5.23 6.90
CA GLU A 17 -8.18 -5.37 5.45
C GLU A 17 -6.96 -6.07 4.86
N PHE A 18 -5.76 -5.76 5.35
CA PHE A 18 -4.54 -6.47 5.00
C PHE A 18 -4.64 -7.96 5.36
N LYS A 19 -5.20 -8.31 6.52
CA LYS A 19 -5.42 -9.71 6.89
C LYS A 19 -6.39 -10.42 5.95
N ALA A 20 -7.44 -9.74 5.49
CA ALA A 20 -8.43 -10.30 4.57
C ALA A 20 -7.91 -10.44 3.14
N ARG A 21 -7.04 -9.52 2.69
CA ARG A 21 -6.55 -9.42 1.30
C ARG A 21 -5.03 -9.52 1.20
N CYS A 22 -4.41 -10.25 2.13
CA CYS A 22 -2.95 -10.30 2.30
C CYS A 22 -2.25 -10.76 1.01
N LEU A 23 -2.75 -11.86 0.43
CA LEU A 23 -2.21 -12.45 -0.79
C LEU A 23 -2.43 -11.55 -2.02
N GLU A 24 -3.65 -11.04 -2.18
CA GLU A 24 -4.01 -10.13 -3.27
C GLU A 24 -3.16 -8.86 -3.27
N LEU A 25 -2.95 -8.24 -2.09
CA LEU A 25 -2.14 -7.05 -1.96
C LEU A 25 -0.66 -7.35 -2.26
N MET A 26 -0.14 -8.50 -1.81
CA MET A 26 1.23 -8.90 -2.15
C MET A 26 1.39 -9.11 -3.66
N ASP A 27 0.44 -9.77 -4.30
CA ASP A 27 0.48 -10.00 -5.74
C ASP A 27 0.42 -8.67 -6.50
N HIS A 28 -0.50 -7.79 -6.11
CA HIS A 28 -0.65 -6.49 -6.71
C HIS A 28 0.61 -5.61 -6.55
N VAL A 29 1.27 -5.64 -5.39
CA VAL A 29 2.56 -4.96 -5.19
C VAL A 29 3.63 -5.51 -6.11
N ARG A 30 3.69 -6.83 -6.28
CA ARG A 30 4.68 -7.47 -7.15
C ARG A 30 4.45 -7.17 -8.63
N GLU A 31 3.19 -7.09 -9.06
CA GLU A 31 2.82 -6.80 -10.43
C GLU A 31 2.95 -5.32 -10.79
N THR A 32 2.52 -4.43 -9.89
CA THR A 32 2.45 -2.97 -10.16
C THR A 32 3.62 -2.17 -9.61
N GLY A 33 4.38 -2.74 -8.66
CA GLY A 33 5.38 -2.02 -7.87
C GLY A 33 4.77 -1.01 -6.89
N ALA A 34 3.49 -1.16 -6.54
CA ALA A 34 2.82 -0.27 -5.60
C ALA A 34 3.39 -0.46 -4.18
N GLU A 35 3.38 0.61 -3.39
CA GLU A 35 3.70 0.56 -1.96
C GLU A 35 2.42 0.65 -1.13
N TYR A 36 2.30 -0.17 -0.08
CA TYR A 36 1.19 -0.07 0.87
C TYR A 36 1.68 0.06 2.30
N VAL A 37 1.08 0.95 3.06
CA VAL A 37 1.38 1.12 4.50
C VAL A 37 0.27 0.46 5.30
N VAL A 38 0.59 -0.65 5.96
CA VAL A 38 -0.33 -1.33 6.87
C VAL A 38 -0.40 -0.55 8.18
N THR A 39 -1.60 -0.13 8.56
CA THR A 39 -1.88 0.63 9.79
C THR A 39 -2.78 -0.17 10.72
N LYS A 40 -2.49 -0.17 12.02
CA LYS A 40 -3.29 -0.83 13.06
C LYS A 40 -3.61 0.21 14.14
N HIS A 41 -4.90 0.47 14.38
CA HIS A 41 -5.37 1.51 15.31
C HIS A 41 -4.76 2.90 15.05
N GLY A 42 -4.58 3.27 13.77
CA GLY A 42 -3.99 4.56 13.38
C GLY A 42 -2.45 4.60 13.38
N THR A 43 -1.80 3.55 13.88
CA THR A 43 -0.33 3.45 13.89
C THR A 43 0.17 2.64 12.69
N PRO A 44 1.13 3.12 11.88
CA PRO A 44 1.75 2.32 10.84
C PRO A 44 2.56 1.17 11.47
N VAL A 45 2.22 -0.06 11.13
CA VAL A 45 2.85 -1.28 11.67
C VAL A 45 3.72 -2.02 10.66
N ALA A 46 3.44 -1.88 9.36
CA ALA A 46 4.23 -2.50 8.31
C ALA A 46 4.13 -1.71 7.00
N ARG A 47 5.10 -1.92 6.11
CA ARG A 47 5.07 -1.43 4.73
C ARG A 47 5.26 -2.62 3.79
N LEU A 48 4.38 -2.74 2.81
CA LEU A 48 4.49 -3.66 1.69
C LEU A 48 5.15 -2.91 0.54
N VAL A 49 6.23 -3.48 0.02
CA VAL A 49 7.06 -2.99 -1.10
C VAL A 49 7.43 -4.15 -2.01
#